data_AF-A0A2E9JW44-F1
#
_entry.id   AF-A0A2E9JW44-F1
#
_cell.length_a   1.000
_cell.length_b   1.000
_cell.length_c   1.000
_cell.angle_alpha   90.00
_cell.angle_beta   90.00
_cell.angle_gamma   90.00
#
_symmetry.space_group_name_H-M   'P 1'
#
loop_
_entity.id
_entity.type
_entity.pdbx_description
1 polymer ?
#
loop_
_entity_poly.entity_id
_entity_poly.type
_entity_poly.pdbx_seq_one_letter_code
_entity_poly.pdbx_strand_id
1 'polypeptide(L)' 'MQIEKFVDHYNHQRYHESLKNLTPADVYFGRGQSILAKREKVKQRTIEKRRLHHHRHAA' A
#
# COMPACT_ATOMS: atom_id res chain seq x y z
N MET A 1 -23.44 -13.16 11.32
CA MET A 1 -23.39 -14.43 10.54
C MET A 1 -22.03 -14.62 9.85
N GLN A 2 -21.69 -15.83 9.41
CA GLN A 2 -20.41 -16.11 8.72
C GLN A 2 -20.19 -15.27 7.45
N ILE A 3 -21.27 -15.02 6.70
CA ILE A 3 -21.25 -14.23 5.46
C ILE A 3 -20.88 -12.77 5.73
N GLU A 4 -21.44 -12.14 6.76
CA GLU A 4 -21.11 -10.75 7.12
C GLU A 4 -19.62 -10.59 7.44
N LYS A 5 -19.05 -11.52 8.20
CA LYS A 5 -17.61 -11.53 8.50
C LYS A 5 -16.76 -11.67 7.24
N PHE A 6 -17.18 -12.51 6.31
CA PHE A 6 -16.50 -12.67 5.02
C PHE A 6 -16.54 -11.37 4.19
N VAL A 7 -17.72 -10.76 4.07
CA VAL A 7 -17.92 -9.52 3.31
C VAL A 7 -17.08 -8.38 3.89
N ASP A 8 -17.09 -8.21 5.21
CA ASP A 8 -16.29 -7.17 5.85
C ASP A 8 -14.79 -7.36 5.61
N HIS A 9 -14.30 -8.59 5.81
CA HIS A 9 -12.88 -8.89 5.56
C HIS A 9 -12.49 -8.65 4.09
N TYR A 10 -13.31 -9.12 3.14
CA TYR A 10 -13.03 -8.98 1.72
C TYR A 10 -12.98 -7.52 1.26
N ASN A 11 -13.93 -6.70 1.72
CA ASN A 11 -14.09 -5.33 1.27
C ASN A 11 -13.21 -4.31 1.99
N HIS A 12 -12.90 -4.52 3.28
CA HIS A 12 -12.24 -3.51 4.10
C HIS A 12 -10.84 -3.91 4.58
N GLN A 13 -10.49 -5.19 4.59
CA GLN A 13 -9.26 -5.66 5.24
C GLN A 13 -8.31 -6.36 4.26
N ARG A 14 -8.83 -7.06 3.27
CA ARG A 14 -8.05 -7.80 2.29
C ARG A 14 -7.55 -6.87 1.18
N TYR A 15 -6.24 -6.88 0.95
CA TYR A 15 -5.64 -6.26 -0.22
C TYR A 15 -5.78 -7.17 -1.44
N HIS A 16 -6.07 -6.59 -2.60
CA HIS A 16 -6.21 -7.33 -3.86
C HIS A 16 -5.17 -6.88 -4.88
N GLU A 17 -4.43 -7.85 -5.42
CA GLU A 17 -3.33 -7.58 -6.38
C GLU A 17 -3.82 -6.90 -7.65
N SER A 18 -4.99 -7.29 -8.16
CA SER A 18 -5.66 -6.66 -9.31
C SER A 18 -5.99 -5.18 -9.06
N LEU A 19 -6.14 -4.78 -7.79
CA LEU A 19 -6.40 -3.41 -7.36
C LEU A 19 -5.12 -2.71 -6.90
N LYS A 20 -3.94 -3.15 -7.35
CA LYS A 20 -2.63 -2.61 -6.92
C LYS A 20 -2.44 -2.71 -5.40
N ASN A 21 -2.93 -3.79 -4.80
CA ASN A 21 -2.93 -4.01 -3.36
C ASN A 21 -3.67 -2.92 -2.57
N LEU A 22 -4.81 -2.48 -3.10
CA LEU A 22 -5.81 -1.70 -2.38
C LEU A 22 -6.95 -2.61 -1.93
N THR A 23 -7.74 -2.14 -0.96
CA THR A 23 -9.00 -2.80 -0.58
C THR A 23 -10.10 -2.39 -1.57
N PRO A 24 -11.15 -3.20 -1.78
CA PRO A 24 -12.29 -2.81 -2.61
C PRO A 24 -12.96 -1.54 -2.11
N ALA A 25 -13.05 -1.35 -0.79
CA ALA A 25 -13.57 -0.12 -0.19
C ALA A 25 -12.73 1.12 -0.57
N ASP A 26 -11.40 1.03 -0.57
CA ASP A 26 -10.55 2.16 -0.98
C ASP A 26 -10.75 2.57 -2.43
N VAL A 27 -11.02 1.59 -3.30
CA VAL A 27 -11.34 1.86 -4.71
C VAL A 27 -12.73 2.48 -4.82
N TYR A 28 -13.73 1.86 -4.18
CA TYR A 28 -15.12 2.33 -4.21
C TYR A 28 -15.28 3.77 -3.67
N PHE A 29 -14.63 4.08 -2.55
CA PHE A 29 -14.65 5.42 -1.96
C PHE A 29 -13.66 6.40 -2.60
N GLY A 30 -13.00 6.04 -3.71
CA GLY A 30 -12.11 6.93 -4.46
C GLY A 30 -10.80 7.30 -3.76
N ARG A 31 -10.41 6.59 -2.69
CA ARG A 31 -9.19 6.83 -1.91
C ARG A 31 -7.93 6.24 -2.56
N GLY A 32 -8.09 5.42 -3.60
CA GLY A 32 -6.99 4.66 -4.19
C GLY A 32 -5.79 5.50 -4.62
N GLN A 33 -6.01 6.62 -5.31
CA GLN A 33 -4.90 7.44 -5.83
C GLN A 33 -4.07 8.10 -4.73
N SER A 34 -4.72 8.58 -3.66
CA SER A 34 -3.99 9.22 -2.55
C SER A 34 -3.14 8.21 -1.77
N ILE A 35 -3.64 6.98 -1.60
CA ILE A 35 -2.89 5.88 -0.97
C ILE A 35 -1.67 5.51 -1.81
N LEU A 36 -1.85 5.33 -3.12
CA LEU A 36 -0.75 4.99 -4.03
C LEU A 36 0.31 6.09 -4.08
N ALA A 37 -0.09 7.36 -4.16
CA ALA A 37 0.82 8.50 -4.12
C ALA A 37 1.63 8.56 -2.82
N LYS A 38 0.99 8.27 -1.67
CA LYS A 38 1.69 8.19 -0.38
C LYS A 38 2.70 7.04 -0.36
N ARG A 39 2.33 5.86 -0.87
CA ARG A 39 3.22 4.69 -0.94
C ARG A 39 4.45 4.96 -1.80
N GLU A 40 4.27 5.60 -2.95
CA GLU A 40 5.39 5.94 -3.85
C GLU A 40 6.38 6.88 -3.17
N LYS A 41 5.90 7.94 -2.49
CA LYS A 41 6.77 8.85 -1.73
C LYS A 41 7.57 8.13 -0.65
N VAL A 42 6.96 7.17 0.07
CA VAL A 42 7.66 6.38 1.10
C VAL A 42 8.71 5.47 0.46
N LYS A 43 8.39 4.82 -0.67
CA LYS A 43 9.31 3.96 -1.41
C LYS A 43 10.55 4.74 -1.87
N GLN A 44 10.37 5.92 -2.47
CA GLN A 44 11.46 6.78 -2.91
C GLN A 44 12.39 7.16 -1.76
N ARG A 45 11.84 7.70 -0.66
CA ARG A 45 12.61 8.07 0.54
C ARG A 45 13.40 6.89 1.11
N THR A 46 12.82 5.69 1.09
CA THR A 46 13.47 4.48 1.60
C THR A 46 14.64 4.05 0.72
N ILE A 47 14.47 4.13 -0.60
CA ILE A 47 15.54 3.82 -1.56
C ILE A 47 16.69 4.83 -1.43
N GLU A 48 16.39 6.13 -1.33
CA GLU A 48 17.40 7.18 -1.13
C GLU A 48 18.20 6.98 0.15
N LYS A 49 17.51 6.71 1.27
CA LYS A 49 18.16 6.41 2.55
C LYS A 49 19.08 5.20 2.43
N ARG A 50 18.64 4.15 1.73
CA ARG A 50 19.45 2.95 1.50
C ARG A 50 20.70 3.28 0.67
N ARG A 51 20.56 4.06 -0.40
CA ARG A 51 21.70 4.51 -1.24
C ARG A 51 22.72 5.30 -0.42
N LEU A 52 22.27 6.27 0.38
CA LEU A 52 23.16 7.05 1.25
C LEU A 52 23.92 6.17 2.24
N HIS A 53 23.24 5.19 2.86
CA HIS A 53 23.88 4.26 3.77
C HIS A 53 24.96 3.43 3.06
N HIS A 54 24.68 2.88 1.88
CA HIS A 54 25.68 2.15 1.11
C HIS A 54 26.88 3.01 0.72
N HIS A 55 26.67 4.25 0.27
CA HIS A 55 27.77 5.16 -0.04
C HIS A 55 28.66 5.46 1.17
N ARG A 56 28.08 5.60 2.36
CA ARG A 56 28.86 5.82 3.59
C ARG A 56 29.69 4.62 4.03
N HIS A 57 29.24 3.40 3.73
CA HIS A 57 29.95 2.16 4.09
C HIS A 57 30.94 1.71 3.01
N ALA A 58 30.89 2.29 1.81
CA ALA A 58 31.81 1.99 0.71
C ALA A 58 33.04 2.92 0.67
N ALA A 59 33.09 3.92 1.55
CA ALA A 59 34.23 4.83 1.78
C ALA A 59 34.99 4.40 3.04
#